data_AF-A0A5E4WT90-F1
#
_entry.id   AF-A0A5E4WT90-F1
#
_cell.length_a   1.000
_cell.length_b   1.000
_cell.length_c   1.000
_cell.angle_alpha   90.00
_cell.angle_beta   90.00
_cell.angle_gamma   90.00
#
_symmetry.space_group_name_H-M   'P 1'
#
loop_
_entity.id
_entity.type
_entity.pdbx_description
1 polymer ?
#
loop_
_entity_poly.entity_id
_entity_poly.type
_entity_poly.pdbx_seq_one_letter_code
_entity_poly.pdbx_strand_id
1 'polypeptide(L)'
;MELQNRRQLPMARDVAWIALNDPGVLRQCIPGCESIDRLDDTTWSIVMAASAGPVKGRFTGRITLTDVIAPTSYTLHFDGLGPSAGFGRGTAAITLEPQGPMNTVLTYDVNAQIGGELAHVENALVDDAARRFADEFLRRFIAVVAPHHAVGEPVAADGEVAAAMAAGAATREGTPARSPLSRWWPWAVAIVILILIVMWGNHAS
;
A
#
# COMPACT_ATOMS: atom_id res chain seq x y z
N MET A 1 6.39 12.95 6.63
CA MET A 1 5.30 12.44 5.78
C MET A 1 4.15 12.01 6.66
N GLU A 2 2.93 12.34 6.25
CA GLU A 2 1.70 11.88 6.88
C GLU A 2 0.79 11.27 5.80
N LEU A 3 0.21 10.11 6.07
CA LEU A 3 -0.67 9.41 5.16
C LEU A 3 -1.83 8.77 5.93
N GLN A 4 -3.03 9.30 5.72
CA GLN A 4 -4.26 8.78 6.29
C GLN A 4 -5.17 8.24 5.18
N ASN A 5 -5.76 7.06 5.39
CA ASN A 5 -6.77 6.55 4.48
C ASN A 5 -7.74 5.55 5.13
N ARG A 6 -8.88 5.35 4.44
CA ARG A 6 -9.91 4.35 4.77
C ARG A 6 -10.15 3.45 3.55
N ARG A 7 -10.24 2.14 3.77
CA ARG A 7 -10.35 1.12 2.72
C ARG A 7 -11.33 0.03 3.14
N GLN A 8 -12.21 -0.35 2.22
CA GLN A 8 -13.12 -1.47 2.45
C GLN A 8 -12.40 -2.78 2.13
N LEU A 9 -12.53 -3.75 3.04
CA LEU A 9 -12.04 -5.11 2.91
C LEU A 9 -13.26 -6.04 2.77
N PRO A 10 -13.38 -6.81 1.67
CA PRO A 10 -14.50 -7.73 1.46
C PRO A 10 -14.29 -9.04 2.24
N MET A 11 -14.08 -8.91 3.56
CA MET A 11 -13.90 -10.02 4.49
C MET A 11 -14.38 -9.62 5.89
N ALA A 12 -14.65 -10.63 6.72
CA ALA A 12 -14.96 -10.43 8.14
C ALA A 12 -13.78 -9.81 8.90
N ARG A 13 -14.07 -9.03 9.95
CA ARG A 13 -13.06 -8.29 10.73
C ARG A 13 -12.00 -9.23 11.30
N ASP A 14 -12.44 -10.36 11.85
CA ASP A 14 -11.54 -11.30 12.50
C ASP A 14 -10.62 -11.99 11.47
N VAL A 15 -11.10 -12.19 10.23
CA VAL A 15 -10.30 -12.69 9.10
C VAL A 15 -9.25 -11.65 8.70
N ALA A 16 -9.66 -10.38 8.53
CA ALA A 16 -8.73 -9.29 8.23
C ALA A 16 -7.65 -9.16 9.32
N TRP A 17 -8.05 -9.24 10.59
CA TRP A 17 -7.14 -9.17 11.73
C TRP A 17 -6.10 -10.30 11.72
N ILE A 18 -6.55 -11.56 11.57
CA ILE A 18 -5.66 -12.71 11.52
C ILE A 18 -4.66 -12.54 10.36
N ALA A 19 -5.15 -12.20 9.18
CA ALA A 19 -4.32 -12.08 7.99
C ALA A 19 -3.33 -10.91 8.04
N LEU A 20 -3.71 -9.77 8.64
CA LEU A 20 -2.81 -8.62 8.86
C LEU A 20 -1.71 -8.93 9.89
N ASN A 21 -1.85 -10.02 10.65
CA ASN A 21 -0.90 -10.46 11.66
C ASN A 21 -0.19 -11.78 11.33
N ASP A 22 -0.37 -12.29 10.11
CA ASP A 22 0.23 -13.53 9.61
C ASP A 22 1.46 -13.23 8.72
N PRO A 23 2.70 -13.59 9.14
CA PRO A 23 3.90 -13.33 8.35
C PRO A 23 3.87 -13.96 6.95
N GLY A 24 3.22 -15.11 6.78
CA GLY A 24 3.09 -15.80 5.50
C GLY A 24 2.19 -15.06 4.51
N VAL A 25 1.09 -14.48 4.99
CA VAL A 25 0.22 -13.59 4.21
C VAL A 25 0.97 -12.29 3.90
N LEU A 26 1.54 -11.64 4.91
CA LEU A 26 2.23 -10.36 4.75
C LEU A 26 3.39 -10.45 3.76
N ARG A 27 4.17 -11.54 3.78
CA ARG A 27 5.25 -11.77 2.82
C ARG A 27 4.78 -11.72 1.36
N GLN A 28 3.59 -12.24 1.08
CA GLN A 28 3.01 -12.25 -0.27
C GLN A 28 2.47 -10.87 -0.66
N CYS A 29 2.01 -10.10 0.33
CA CYS A 29 1.34 -8.83 0.12
C CYS A 29 2.30 -7.64 0.05
N ILE A 30 3.43 -7.69 0.74
CA ILE A 30 4.41 -6.60 0.80
C ILE A 30 5.28 -6.61 -0.49
N PRO A 31 5.23 -5.56 -1.32
CA PRO A 31 6.06 -5.47 -2.52
C PRO A 31 7.54 -5.52 -2.19
N GLY A 32 8.28 -6.43 -2.83
CA GLY A 32 9.72 -6.56 -2.62
C GLY A 32 10.12 -7.25 -1.32
N CYS A 33 9.18 -7.83 -0.55
CA CYS A 33 9.52 -8.57 0.66
C CYS A 33 10.34 -9.83 0.34
N GLU A 34 11.57 -9.88 0.86
CA GLU A 34 12.43 -11.07 0.79
C GLU A 34 12.15 -12.01 1.96
N SER A 35 12.10 -11.46 3.18
CA SER A 35 11.77 -12.17 4.40
C SER A 35 10.98 -11.27 5.36
N ILE A 36 10.13 -11.91 6.17
CA ILE A 36 9.45 -11.31 7.31
C ILE A 36 9.34 -12.39 8.37
N ASP A 37 9.93 -12.15 9.53
CA ASP A 37 10.12 -13.14 10.57
C ASP A 37 9.66 -12.58 11.90
N ARG A 38 8.80 -13.31 12.59
CA ARG A 38 8.34 -12.97 13.94
C ARG A 38 9.47 -13.26 14.92
N LEU A 39 9.97 -12.22 15.60
CA LEU A 39 11.03 -12.33 16.60
C LEU A 39 10.45 -12.69 17.97
N ASP A 40 9.32 -12.07 18.31
CA ASP A 40 8.53 -12.33 19.53
C ASP A 40 7.04 -12.03 19.27
N ASP A 41 6.23 -11.97 20.33
CA ASP A 41 4.78 -11.80 20.22
C ASP A 41 4.37 -10.49 19.51
N THR A 42 5.18 -9.43 19.63
CA THR A 42 4.86 -8.09 19.12
C THR A 42 5.93 -7.52 18.19
N THR A 43 7.07 -8.18 18.02
CA THR A 43 8.20 -7.66 17.24
C THR A 43 8.54 -8.56 16.08
N TRP A 44 8.64 -7.98 14.88
CA TRP A 44 9.02 -8.67 13.65
C TRP A 44 10.25 -8.01 13.03
N SER A 45 11.04 -8.82 12.31
CA SER A 45 12.07 -8.34 11.39
C SER A 45 11.60 -8.49 9.96
N ILE A 46 12.01 -7.58 9.09
CA ILE A 46 11.65 -7.59 7.68
C ILE A 46 12.86 -7.23 6.82
N VAL A 47 13.00 -7.92 5.70
CA VAL A 47 13.95 -7.56 4.65
C VAL A 47 13.18 -7.30 3.37
N MET A 48 13.43 -6.15 2.75
CA MET A 48 12.83 -5.77 1.48
C MET A 48 13.90 -5.42 0.46
N ALA A 49 13.74 -5.94 -0.75
CA ALA A 49 14.46 -5.50 -1.92
C ALA A 49 13.58 -4.57 -2.74
N ALA A 50 14.03 -3.34 -2.92
CA ALA A 50 13.48 -2.42 -3.89
C ALA A 50 14.36 -2.46 -5.14
N SER A 51 13.75 -2.72 -6.30
CA SER A 51 14.44 -2.68 -7.59
C SER A 51 13.73 -1.70 -8.51
N ALA A 52 14.47 -0.69 -8.97
CA ALA A 52 14.00 0.27 -9.97
C ALA A 52 15.12 0.45 -11.01
N GLY A 53 14.97 -0.20 -12.18
CA GLY A 53 16.00 -0.15 -13.23
C GLY A 53 17.35 -0.77 -12.80
N PRO A 54 18.50 -0.14 -13.10
CA PRO A 54 19.82 -0.70 -12.78
C PRO A 54 20.16 -0.63 -11.28
N VAL A 55 19.32 0.00 -10.46
CA VAL A 55 19.54 0.19 -9.02
C VAL A 55 18.74 -0.84 -8.22
N LYS A 56 19.46 -1.61 -7.40
CA LYS A 56 18.92 -2.53 -6.41
C LYS A 56 19.28 -2.02 -5.03
N GLY A 57 18.27 -1.77 -4.21
CA GLY A 57 18.43 -1.41 -2.80
C GLY A 57 17.85 -2.49 -1.91
N ARG A 58 18.56 -2.84 -0.83
CA ARG A 58 18.08 -3.77 0.19
C ARG A 58 17.92 -3.02 1.51
N PHE A 59 16.74 -3.12 2.09
CA PHE A 59 16.37 -2.51 3.35
C PHE A 59 16.12 -3.60 4.38
N THR A 60 16.72 -3.44 5.55
CA THR A 60 16.40 -4.26 6.72
C THR A 60 15.65 -3.40 7.71
N GLY A 61 14.54 -3.89 8.23
CA GLY A 61 13.74 -3.17 9.20
C GLY A 61 13.21 -4.05 10.31
N ARG A 62 12.66 -3.37 11.31
CA ARG A 62 11.98 -3.94 12.46
C ARG A 62 10.63 -3.27 12.62
N ILE A 63 9.63 -4.07 12.98
CA ILE A 63 8.26 -3.64 13.25
C ILE A 63 7.93 -4.07 14.68
N THR A 64 7.39 -3.18 15.49
CA THR A 64 6.90 -3.48 16.84
C THR A 64 5.45 -3.05 16.96
N LEU A 65 4.61 -3.94 17.47
CA LEU A 65 3.20 -3.71 17.75
C LEU A 65 3.03 -3.19 19.19
N THR A 66 2.24 -2.12 19.34
CA THR A 66 1.86 -1.53 20.62
C THR A 66 0.35 -1.28 20.64
N ASP A 67 -0.20 -1.01 21.82
CA ASP A 67 -1.61 -0.65 22.02
C ASP A 67 -2.60 -1.64 21.38
N VAL A 68 -2.28 -2.93 21.45
CA VAL A 68 -3.05 -3.99 20.78
C VAL A 68 -4.39 -4.21 21.49
N ILE A 69 -5.48 -3.96 20.76
CA ILE A 69 -6.85 -4.26 21.18
C ILE A 69 -7.41 -5.21 20.12
N ALA A 70 -7.24 -6.52 20.32
CA ALA A 70 -7.68 -7.51 19.35
C ALA A 70 -9.22 -7.68 19.34
N PRO A 71 -9.88 -7.81 18.17
CA PRO A 71 -9.37 -7.69 16.80
C PRO A 71 -9.73 -6.33 16.16
N THR A 72 -9.54 -5.24 16.90
CA THR A 72 -10.02 -3.89 16.58
C THR A 72 -8.91 -2.94 16.16
N SER A 73 -7.81 -2.85 16.91
CA SER A 73 -6.76 -1.85 16.63
C SER A 73 -5.39 -2.20 17.18
N TYR A 74 -4.34 -1.58 16.62
CA TYR A 74 -2.99 -1.53 17.17
C TYR A 74 -2.20 -0.38 16.53
N THR A 75 -1.08 -0.03 17.13
CA THR A 75 -0.09 0.87 16.53
C THR A 75 1.13 0.06 16.10
N LEU A 76 1.58 0.24 14.86
CA LEU A 76 2.86 -0.25 14.39
C LEU A 76 3.91 0.83 14.61
N HIS A 77 5.05 0.46 15.16
CA HIS A 77 6.29 1.23 15.11
C HIS A 77 7.22 0.55 14.13
N PHE A 78 7.67 1.24 13.10
CA PHE A 78 8.60 0.67 12.13
C PHE A 78 9.88 1.48 12.07
N ASP A 79 11.01 0.79 11.97
CA ASP A 79 12.32 1.35 11.69
C ASP A 79 12.99 0.53 10.58
N GLY A 80 13.65 1.20 9.63
CA GLY A 80 14.23 0.57 8.45
C GLY A 80 15.51 1.28 8.01
N LEU A 81 16.51 0.48 7.64
CA LEU A 81 17.83 0.93 7.23
C LEU A 81 18.19 0.35 5.86
N GLY A 82 18.53 1.23 4.93
CA GLY A 82 19.16 0.89 3.66
C GLY A 82 20.60 1.41 3.66
N PRO A 83 21.64 0.55 3.64
CA PRO A 83 23.04 0.97 3.82
C PRO A 83 23.52 2.10 2.90
N SER A 84 23.01 2.17 1.67
CA SER A 84 23.30 3.21 0.69
C SER A 84 22.11 4.12 0.38
N ALA A 85 20.95 3.85 0.98
CA ALA A 85 19.69 4.54 0.70
C ALA A 85 19.19 5.39 1.87
N GLY A 86 19.78 5.27 3.07
CA GLY A 86 19.36 6.02 4.25
C GLY A 86 18.40 5.23 5.14
N PHE A 87 17.49 5.91 5.84
CA PHE A 87 16.61 5.30 6.82
C PHE A 87 15.18 5.81 6.75
N GLY A 88 14.23 4.99 7.18
CA GLY A 88 12.84 5.36 7.41
C GLY A 88 12.40 4.89 8.79
N ARG A 89 11.75 5.77 9.56
CA ARG A 89 11.14 5.41 10.84
C ARG A 89 9.78 6.08 10.97
N GLY A 90 8.81 5.39 11.56
CA GLY A 90 7.50 5.96 11.74
C GLY A 90 6.57 5.11 12.58
N THR A 91 5.33 5.55 12.60
CA THR A 91 4.21 4.85 13.21
C THR A 91 3.07 4.68 12.22
N ALA A 92 2.28 3.63 12.40
CA ALA A 92 1.02 3.44 11.71
C ALA A 92 -0.06 2.99 12.69
N ALA A 93 -1.06 3.83 12.95
CA ALA A 93 -2.23 3.45 13.73
C ALA A 93 -3.22 2.73 12.81
N ILE A 94 -3.64 1.53 13.20
CA ILE A 94 -4.53 0.65 12.42
C ILE A 94 -5.82 0.43 13.20
N THR A 95 -6.97 0.60 12.54
CA THR A 95 -8.30 0.30 13.10
C THR A 95 -9.13 -0.50 12.10
N LEU A 96 -9.80 -1.54 12.58
CA LEU A 96 -10.73 -2.38 11.84
C LEU A 96 -12.15 -2.23 12.41
N GLU A 97 -13.06 -1.73 11.59
CA GLU A 97 -14.46 -1.52 11.95
C GLU A 97 -15.35 -2.46 11.12
N PRO A 98 -16.17 -3.34 11.75
CA PRO A 98 -17.06 -4.21 11.00
C PRO A 98 -18.21 -3.41 10.37
N GLN A 99 -18.52 -3.69 9.10
CA GLN A 99 -19.63 -3.09 8.34
C GLN A 99 -20.61 -4.17 7.81
N GLY A 100 -20.64 -5.32 8.47
CA GLY A 100 -21.46 -6.48 8.12
C GLY A 100 -20.70 -7.79 8.32
N PRO A 101 -21.33 -8.95 8.04
CA PRO A 101 -20.71 -10.25 8.30
C PRO A 101 -19.42 -10.50 7.51
N MET A 102 -19.31 -9.95 6.30
CA MET A 102 -18.19 -10.15 5.37
C MET A 102 -17.61 -8.82 4.85
N ASN A 103 -17.83 -7.73 5.57
CA ASN A 103 -17.31 -6.42 5.20
C ASN A 103 -16.67 -5.76 6.42
N THR A 104 -15.45 -5.28 6.25
CA THR A 104 -14.70 -4.56 7.26
C THR A 104 -14.12 -3.31 6.64
N VAL A 105 -14.06 -2.25 7.42
CA VAL A 105 -13.33 -1.06 7.05
C VAL A 105 -12.01 -1.06 7.79
N LEU A 106 -10.93 -0.96 7.03
CA LEU A 106 -9.60 -0.64 7.52
C LEU A 106 -9.38 0.87 7.44
N THR A 107 -9.08 1.49 8.58
CA THR A 107 -8.54 2.85 8.66
C THR A 107 -7.09 2.76 9.07
N TYR A 108 -6.21 3.50 8.39
CA TYR A 108 -4.81 3.62 8.77
C TYR A 108 -4.36 5.08 8.76
N ASP A 109 -3.52 5.43 9.73
CA ASP A 109 -2.88 6.73 9.85
C ASP A 109 -1.38 6.52 10.06
N VAL A 110 -0.58 6.92 9.08
CA VAL A 110 0.87 6.72 9.03
C VAL A 110 1.57 8.06 9.22
N ASN A 111 2.47 8.13 10.20
CA ASN A 111 3.43 9.22 10.35
C ASN A 111 4.84 8.66 10.17
N ALA A 112 5.59 9.20 9.21
CA ALA A 112 6.92 8.70 8.88
C ALA A 112 7.94 9.82 8.67
N GLN A 113 9.17 9.54 9.10
CA GLN A 113 10.36 10.34 8.90
C GLN A 113 11.35 9.55 8.08
N ILE A 114 11.96 10.22 7.12
CA ILE A 114 12.94 9.65 6.21
C ILE A 114 14.21 10.49 6.31
N GLY A 115 15.36 9.84 6.37
CA GLY A 115 16.67 10.47 6.55
C GLY A 115 17.75 9.86 5.67
N GLY A 116 18.89 10.54 5.55
CA GLY A 116 19.97 10.16 4.63
C GLY A 116 19.72 10.67 3.22
N GLU A 117 20.18 9.95 2.19
CA GLU A 117 20.01 10.34 0.78
C GLU A 117 18.54 10.56 0.38
N LEU A 118 17.62 9.81 0.99
CA LEU A 118 16.19 9.96 0.76
C LEU A 118 15.60 11.27 1.33
N ALA A 119 16.29 11.96 2.25
CA ALA A 119 15.82 13.24 2.81
C ALA A 119 15.86 14.38 1.80
N HIS A 120 16.62 14.23 0.71
CA HIS A 120 16.72 15.22 -0.37
C HIS A 120 15.58 15.09 -1.39
N VAL A 121 14.72 14.08 -1.26
CA VAL A 121 13.56 13.88 -2.13
C VAL A 121 12.44 14.83 -1.71
N GLU A 122 11.75 15.41 -2.69
CA GLU A 122 10.60 16.26 -2.44
C GLU A 122 9.46 15.46 -1.77
N ASN A 123 8.86 16.04 -0.72
CA ASN A 123 7.81 15.40 0.08
C ASN A 123 6.66 14.84 -0.79
N ALA A 124 6.25 15.55 -1.84
CA ALA A 124 5.16 15.13 -2.71
C ALA A 124 5.44 13.79 -3.43
N LEU A 125 6.69 13.55 -3.83
CA LEU A 125 7.10 12.29 -4.48
C LEU A 125 7.10 11.14 -3.48
N VAL A 126 7.56 11.38 -2.26
CA VAL A 126 7.54 10.40 -1.17
C VAL A 126 6.11 9.99 -0.86
N ASP A 127 5.19 10.97 -0.74
CA ASP A 127 3.79 10.70 -0.42
C ASP A 127 3.09 9.91 -1.55
N ASP A 128 3.36 10.21 -2.83
CA ASP A 128 2.81 9.44 -3.96
C ASP A 128 3.33 7.99 -3.95
N ALA A 129 4.62 7.79 -3.68
CA ALA A 129 5.20 6.47 -3.57
C ALA A 129 4.58 5.66 -2.41
N ALA A 130 4.37 6.28 -1.25
CA ALA A 130 3.74 5.65 -0.09
C ALA A 130 2.28 5.25 -0.38
N ARG A 131 1.51 6.12 -1.06
CA ARG A 131 0.14 5.81 -1.51
C ARG A 131 0.09 4.60 -2.44
N ARG A 132 0.94 4.60 -3.47
CA ARG A 132 1.03 3.46 -4.42
C ARG A 132 1.43 2.16 -3.74
N PHE A 133 2.36 2.23 -2.78
CA PHE A 133 2.76 1.06 -1.99
C PHE A 133 1.58 0.52 -1.17
N ALA A 134 0.85 1.39 -0.48
CA ALA A 134 -0.33 0.98 0.30
C ALA A 134 -1.42 0.36 -0.59
N ASP A 135 -1.68 0.96 -1.75
CA ASP A 135 -2.66 0.44 -2.71
C ASP A 135 -2.27 -0.93 -3.26
N GLU A 136 -0.99 -1.12 -3.62
CA GLU A 136 -0.48 -2.41 -4.10
C GLU A 136 -0.51 -3.48 -3.00
N PHE A 137 -0.15 -3.12 -1.76
CA PHE A 137 -0.26 -4.02 -0.60
C PHE A 137 -1.70 -4.49 -0.42
N LEU A 138 -2.66 -3.56 -0.39
CA LEU A 138 -4.08 -3.90 -0.18
C LEU A 138 -4.66 -4.71 -1.32
N ARG A 139 -4.28 -4.39 -2.56
CA ARG A 139 -4.68 -5.18 -3.74
C ARG A 139 -4.23 -6.63 -3.62
N ARG A 140 -2.98 -6.86 -3.21
CA ARG A 140 -2.45 -8.22 -2.98
C ARG A 140 -3.09 -8.89 -1.77
N PHE A 141 -3.29 -8.14 -0.69
CA PHE A 141 -3.93 -8.62 0.53
C PHE A 141 -5.34 -9.16 0.27
N ILE A 142 -6.17 -8.38 -0.44
CA ILE A 142 -7.52 -8.82 -0.81
C ILE A 142 -7.44 -10.07 -1.72
N ALA A 143 -6.52 -10.09 -2.68
CA ALA A 143 -6.36 -11.25 -3.57
C ALA A 143 -5.93 -12.54 -2.83
N VAL A 144 -5.08 -12.43 -1.81
CA VAL A 144 -4.60 -13.58 -1.01
C VAL A 144 -5.68 -14.07 -0.04
N VAL A 145 -6.41 -13.16 0.61
CA VAL A 145 -7.31 -13.50 1.73
C VAL A 145 -8.76 -13.72 1.27
N ALA A 146 -9.18 -13.04 0.20
CA ALA A 146 -10.52 -13.14 -0.38
C ALA A 146 -10.46 -13.34 -1.91
N PRO A 147 -9.88 -14.44 -2.40
CA PRO A 147 -9.64 -14.67 -3.84
C PRO A 147 -10.91 -14.70 -4.70
N HIS A 148 -12.09 -14.91 -4.09
CA HIS A 148 -13.38 -14.92 -4.77
C HIS A 148 -14.12 -13.55 -4.74
N HIS A 149 -13.58 -12.53 -4.08
CA HIS A 149 -14.15 -11.18 -4.06
C HIS A 149 -13.25 -10.21 -4.86
N ALA A 150 -13.76 -9.72 -5.99
CA ALA A 150 -13.13 -8.64 -6.75
C ALA A 150 -13.17 -7.32 -5.95
N VAL A 151 -12.07 -6.56 -5.97
CA VAL A 151 -11.90 -5.28 -5.29
C VAL A 151 -13.01 -4.30 -5.72
N GLY A 152 -13.85 -3.89 -4.78
CA GLY A 152 -14.76 -2.75 -4.97
C GLY A 152 -13.97 -1.44 -4.98
N GLU A 153 -14.36 -0.52 -5.87
CA GLU A 153 -13.76 0.81 -6.01
C GLU A 153 -13.70 1.59 -4.68
N PRO A 154 -12.74 2.52 -4.53
CA PRO A 154 -12.61 3.32 -3.32
C PRO A 154 -13.85 4.21 -3.16
N VAL A 155 -14.64 3.94 -2.13
CA VAL A 155 -15.74 4.83 -1.72
C VAL A 155 -15.10 6.07 -1.09
N ALA A 156 -15.13 7.17 -1.84
CA ALA A 156 -14.89 8.51 -1.32
C ALA A 156 -15.89 8.81 -0.20
N ALA A 157 -15.42 9.48 0.86
CA ALA A 157 -16.23 9.88 1.99
C ALA A 157 -17.43 10.74 1.56
N ASP A 158 -18.54 10.59 2.28
CA ASP A 158 -19.89 11.00 1.95
C ASP A 158 -20.07 12.45 1.47
N GLY A 159 -20.89 12.59 0.43
CA GLY A 159 -21.48 13.84 -0.02
C GLY A 159 -22.43 13.59 -1.19
N GLU A 160 -23.72 13.47 -0.89
CA GLU A 160 -24.85 13.66 -1.81
C GLU A 160 -25.48 12.42 -2.49
N VAL A 161 -26.24 11.66 -1.70
CA VAL A 161 -27.47 11.01 -2.18
C VAL A 161 -28.53 12.10 -2.41
N ALA A 162 -28.84 12.46 -3.67
CA ALA A 162 -30.18 13.03 -3.99
C ALA A 162 -30.58 13.20 -5.47
N ALA A 163 -29.71 13.22 -6.49
CA ALA A 163 -30.20 13.57 -7.84
C ALA A 163 -29.44 12.89 -8.98
N ALA A 164 -30.08 11.90 -9.63
CA ALA A 164 -29.97 11.55 -11.06
C ALA A 164 -30.08 10.04 -11.38
N MET A 165 -30.73 9.24 -10.53
CA MET A 165 -31.41 8.04 -11.04
C MET A 165 -32.77 8.46 -11.65
N ALA A 166 -32.78 8.90 -12.91
CA ALA A 166 -33.90 8.76 -13.86
C ALA A 166 -33.72 9.67 -15.09
N ALA A 167 -32.94 9.24 -16.08
CA ALA A 167 -33.21 9.58 -17.48
C ALA A 167 -32.53 8.59 -18.44
N GLY A 168 -33.35 7.77 -19.11
CA GLY A 168 -33.07 7.36 -20.48
C GLY A 168 -32.30 6.06 -20.69
N ALA A 169 -32.93 4.93 -20.36
CA ALA A 169 -32.66 3.70 -21.08
C ALA A 169 -33.14 3.86 -22.54
N ALA A 170 -32.21 3.88 -23.52
CA ALA A 170 -32.48 3.46 -24.90
C ALA A 170 -31.21 3.38 -25.77
N THR A 171 -30.93 2.17 -26.26
CA THR A 171 -30.32 1.84 -27.57
C THR A 171 -28.83 2.15 -27.80
N ARG A 172 -27.98 1.11 -27.83
CA ARG A 172 -27.53 0.41 -29.06
C ARG A 172 -26.30 -0.47 -28.75
N GLU A 173 -26.34 -1.68 -29.29
CA GLU A 173 -25.20 -2.59 -29.38
C GLU A 173 -24.00 -1.88 -30.03
N GLY A 174 -22.84 -2.08 -29.40
CA GLY A 174 -21.54 -1.69 -29.93
C GLY A 174 -20.51 -2.70 -29.45
N THR A 175 -20.02 -3.51 -30.37
CA THR A 175 -18.85 -4.41 -30.33
C THR A 175 -17.79 -3.99 -29.29
N PRO A 176 -17.17 -4.92 -28.52
CA PRO A 176 -16.08 -4.56 -27.63
C PRO A 176 -14.87 -4.13 -28.45
N ALA A 177 -14.72 -2.83 -28.64
CA ALA A 177 -13.50 -2.22 -29.12
C ALA A 177 -12.44 -2.35 -28.02
N ARG A 178 -11.48 -3.26 -28.22
CA ARG A 178 -10.24 -3.30 -27.45
C ARG A 178 -9.61 -1.91 -27.50
N SER A 179 -9.53 -1.22 -26.36
CA SER A 179 -8.87 0.08 -26.29
C SER A 179 -7.37 -0.09 -26.51
N PRO A 180 -6.71 0.80 -27.28
CA PRO A 180 -5.29 0.70 -27.60
C PRO A 180 -4.40 1.25 -26.47
N LEU A 181 -4.80 1.09 -25.21
CA LEU A 181 -4.08 1.62 -24.04
C LEU A 181 -3.14 0.57 -23.39
N SER A 182 -3.23 -0.70 -23.78
CA SER A 182 -2.32 -1.75 -23.29
C SER A 182 -0.90 -1.64 -23.87
N ARG A 183 -0.66 -0.73 -24.82
CA ARG A 183 0.66 -0.56 -25.46
C ARG A 183 1.52 0.53 -24.80
N TRP A 184 0.96 1.35 -23.90
CA TRP A 184 1.62 2.51 -23.30
C TRP A 184 1.89 2.35 -21.79
N TRP A 185 1.39 1.28 -21.16
CA TRP A 185 1.74 0.89 -19.78
C TRP A 185 3.26 0.78 -19.52
N PRO A 186 4.10 0.22 -20.42
CA PRO A 186 5.55 0.21 -20.18
C PRO A 186 6.16 1.62 -20.20
N TRP A 187 5.51 2.61 -20.82
CA TRP A 187 5.99 3.99 -20.85
C TRP A 187 5.65 4.75 -19.57
N ALA A 188 4.51 4.48 -18.93
CA ALA A 188 4.18 5.08 -17.63
C ALA A 188 5.09 4.56 -16.49
N VAL A 189 5.45 3.27 -16.52
CA VAL A 189 6.43 2.68 -15.59
C VAL A 189 7.85 3.16 -15.91
N ALA A 190 8.18 3.30 -17.20
CA ALA A 190 9.43 3.90 -17.61
C ALA A 190 9.54 5.35 -17.13
N ILE A 191 8.48 6.17 -17.14
CA ILE A 191 8.50 7.58 -16.71
C ILE A 191 8.73 7.73 -15.20
N VAL A 192 8.09 6.91 -14.36
CA VAL A 192 8.30 6.93 -12.89
C VAL A 192 9.73 6.53 -12.53
N ILE A 193 10.32 5.59 -13.28
CA ILE A 193 11.71 5.15 -13.10
C ILE A 193 12.69 6.14 -13.77
N LEU A 194 12.29 6.82 -14.86
CA LEU A 194 13.08 7.85 -15.52
C LEU A 194 13.25 9.09 -14.63
N ILE A 195 12.22 9.45 -13.86
CA ILE A 195 12.30 10.54 -12.87
C ILE A 195 13.30 10.19 -11.76
N LEU A 196 13.35 8.93 -11.32
CA LEU A 196 14.35 8.42 -10.37
C LEU A 196 15.78 8.36 -10.95
N ILE A 197 15.93 8.21 -12.27
CA ILE A 197 17.24 8.15 -12.97
C ILE A 197 17.75 9.56 -13.34
N VAL A 198 16.89 10.46 -13.82
CA VAL A 198 17.26 11.80 -14.29
C VAL A 198 17.63 12.72 -13.12
N MET A 199 17.06 12.50 -11.92
CA MET A 199 17.48 13.24 -10.71
C MET A 199 18.92 12.92 -10.26
N TRP A 200 19.51 11.79 -10.70
CA TRP A 200 20.82 11.32 -10.21
C TRP A 200 21.85 11.02 -11.32
N GLY A 201 21.54 11.36 -12.57
CA GLY A 201 22.44 11.17 -13.72
C GLY A 201 23.33 12.37 -14.07
N ASN A 202 23.14 13.56 -13.48
CA ASN A 202 23.77 14.78 -13.99
C ASN A 202 24.83 15.44 -13.06
N HIS A 203 25.38 14.71 -12.09
CA HIS A 203 26.49 15.20 -11.25
C HIS A 203 27.77 14.35 -11.31
N ALA A 204 27.93 13.56 -12.38
CA ALA A 204 29.21 12.94 -12.73
C ALA A 204 29.75 13.52 -14.05
N SER A 205 30.16 14.79 -14.02
CA SER A 205 31.20 15.38 -14.86
C SER A 205 31.75 16.62 -14.16
#